data_AF-A0AAW1NWL9-F1
#
_entry.id   AF-A0AAW1NWL9-F1
#
_cell.length_a   1.000
_cell.length_b   1.000
_cell.length_c   1.000
_cell.angle_alpha   90.00
_cell.angle_beta   90.00
_cell.angle_gamma   90.00
#
_symmetry.space_group_name_H-M   'P 1'
#
loop_
_entity.id
_entity.type
_entity.pdbx_description
1 polymer ?
#
loop_
_entity_poly.entity_id
_entity_poly.type
_entity_poly.pdbx_seq_one_letter_code
_entity_poly.pdbx_strand_id
1 'polypeptide(L)'
;MARKDQDQDRIEQFKYSVRSLNEQFVRWVTSQWQSKAEKFWSHGVNDYLRHTAIIQRDFIDLAGAASEQKQNGASENGSQDNGVVGPQGSQFLTLLPLQHTKIIHLIRHGEGFHNIGIANEDAHLTEFGWRQAEALNVHIQKTKELQSLQLVVASPLTRTLETAVGVFGAGRWRSGVQPVLMHEQTGKDHLRAPHAAVAAPEGMRFVSFEGCRERLGPSMCDRRRDIRHMRRHFPGIDFGLIDCNSDDVYDKHHPETEHAVQQRGKLFLQWLMSCSETNIAVVSHCGLLFYMLASFGHECGEDIQNYLHKGFDNCELRSVVLADTSGMHRPNPTWFPGGRMCLSNGSANGSVRGTKTAPPIANSSCPL
;
A
#
# COMPACT_ATOMS: atom_id res chain seq x y z
N MET A 1 6.76 46.83 -31.96
CA MET A 1 5.94 47.14 -30.76
C MET A 1 4.60 46.43 -30.84
N ALA A 2 3.75 46.70 -31.84
CA ALA A 2 2.40 46.10 -31.97
C ALA A 2 2.25 44.57 -31.78
N ARG A 3 3.22 43.75 -32.22
CA ARG A 3 3.15 42.27 -32.07
C ARG A 3 3.37 41.80 -30.63
N LYS A 4 4.26 42.46 -29.88
CA LYS A 4 4.53 42.14 -28.46
C LYS A 4 3.36 42.57 -27.56
N ASP A 5 2.72 43.69 -27.90
CA ASP A 5 1.55 44.18 -27.16
C ASP A 5 0.33 43.26 -27.37
N GLN A 6 0.14 42.75 -28.60
CA GLN A 6 -0.89 41.73 -28.89
C GLN A 6 -0.66 40.40 -28.18
N ASP A 7 0.59 39.94 -28.07
CA ASP A 7 0.91 38.70 -27.36
C ASP A 7 0.70 38.84 -25.84
N GLN A 8 1.00 40.02 -25.28
CA GLN A 8 0.77 40.31 -23.87
C GLN A 8 -0.73 40.33 -23.52
N ASP A 9 -1.56 40.94 -24.37
CA ASP A 9 -3.01 40.95 -24.20
C ASP A 9 -3.61 39.53 -24.28
N ARG A 10 -3.11 38.69 -25.19
CA ARG A 10 -3.54 37.28 -25.28
C ARG A 10 -3.13 36.46 -24.06
N ILE A 11 -1.95 36.72 -23.47
CA ILE A 11 -1.50 36.08 -22.22
C ILE A 11 -2.40 36.47 -21.05
N GLU A 12 -2.76 37.74 -20.92
CA GLU A 12 -3.69 38.18 -19.88
C GLU A 12 -5.09 37.62 -20.09
N GLN A 13 -5.54 37.50 -21.34
CA GLN A 13 -6.82 36.86 -21.68
C GLN A 13 -6.83 35.36 -21.33
N PHE A 14 -5.73 34.64 -21.56
CA PHE A 14 -5.57 33.25 -21.14
C PHE A 14 -5.66 33.12 -19.61
N LYS A 15 -4.86 33.91 -18.87
CA LYS A 15 -4.86 33.91 -17.39
C LYS A 15 -6.25 34.23 -16.84
N TYR A 16 -6.94 35.20 -17.41
CA TYR A 16 -8.29 35.57 -17.04
C TYR A 16 -9.27 34.41 -17.27
N SER A 17 -9.21 33.77 -18.43
CA SER A 17 -10.09 32.66 -18.80
C SER A 17 -9.92 31.47 -17.85
N VAL A 18 -8.68 31.10 -17.51
CA VAL A 18 -8.37 30.04 -16.55
C VAL A 18 -8.88 30.39 -15.15
N ARG A 19 -8.56 31.61 -14.65
CA ARG A 19 -9.00 32.04 -13.32
C ARG A 19 -10.52 32.07 -13.20
N SER A 20 -11.20 32.63 -14.20
CA SER A 20 -12.66 32.73 -14.24
C SER A 20 -13.32 31.34 -14.24
N LEU A 21 -12.81 30.41 -15.05
CA LEU A 21 -13.34 29.04 -15.08
C LEU A 21 -13.15 28.34 -13.72
N ASN A 22 -11.98 28.47 -13.11
CA ASN A 22 -11.67 27.89 -11.80
C ASN A 22 -12.57 28.46 -10.70
N GLU A 23 -12.74 29.79 -10.67
CA GLU A 23 -13.63 30.45 -9.70
C GLU A 23 -15.08 30.02 -9.87
N GLN A 24 -15.56 29.89 -11.11
CA GLN A 24 -16.91 29.40 -11.40
C GLN A 24 -17.09 27.96 -10.93
N PHE A 25 -16.11 27.10 -11.17
CA PHE A 25 -16.15 25.71 -10.70
C PHE A 25 -16.17 25.62 -9.18
N VAL A 26 -15.30 26.37 -8.49
CA VAL A 26 -15.28 26.41 -7.02
C VAL A 26 -16.62 26.89 -6.45
N ARG A 27 -17.19 27.97 -7.01
CA ARG A 27 -18.51 28.47 -6.59
C ARG A 27 -19.60 27.44 -6.84
N TRP A 28 -19.59 26.78 -8.00
CA TRP A 28 -20.55 25.75 -8.35
C TRP A 28 -20.47 24.56 -7.39
N VAL A 29 -19.27 24.02 -7.13
CA VAL A 29 -19.05 22.92 -6.18
C VAL A 29 -19.53 23.30 -4.78
N THR A 30 -19.18 24.50 -4.32
CA THR A 30 -19.60 25.01 -3.00
C THR A 30 -21.12 25.10 -2.89
N SER A 31 -21.78 25.58 -3.95
CA SER A 31 -23.25 25.67 -4.02
C SER A 31 -23.92 24.30 -4.07
N GLN A 32 -23.37 23.34 -4.84
CA GLN A 32 -23.90 21.98 -4.89
C GLN A 32 -23.73 21.26 -3.55
N TRP A 33 -22.59 21.43 -2.88
CA TRP A 33 -22.37 20.86 -1.54
C TRP A 33 -23.38 21.36 -0.50
N GLN A 34 -23.74 22.65 -0.57
CA GLN A 34 -24.70 23.23 0.37
C GLN A 34 -26.16 22.86 0.07
N SER A 35 -26.51 22.55 -1.19
CA SER A 35 -27.91 22.42 -1.61
C SER A 35 -28.34 21.02 -2.08
N LYS A 36 -27.41 20.20 -2.58
CA LYS A 36 -27.65 18.91 -3.23
C LYS A 36 -26.45 17.95 -3.07
N ALA A 37 -25.98 17.76 -1.84
CA ALA A 37 -24.80 16.97 -1.52
C ALA A 37 -24.94 15.47 -1.91
N GLU A 38 -26.17 14.99 -2.01
CA GLU A 38 -26.52 13.61 -2.33
C GLU A 38 -26.50 13.27 -3.83
N LYS A 39 -26.35 14.27 -4.71
CA LYS A 39 -26.36 14.07 -6.17
C LYS A 39 -24.97 13.85 -6.73
N PHE A 40 -24.87 13.05 -7.78
CA PHE A 40 -23.61 12.82 -8.48
C PHE A 40 -23.24 14.06 -9.32
N TRP A 41 -22.04 14.61 -9.09
CA TRP A 41 -21.61 15.90 -9.65
C TRP A 41 -20.97 15.82 -11.04
N SER A 42 -21.11 14.67 -11.72
CA SER A 42 -20.45 14.39 -13.00
C SER A 42 -20.73 15.42 -14.09
N HIS A 43 -21.92 16.02 -14.12
CA HIS A 43 -22.29 16.99 -15.15
C HIS A 43 -21.46 18.28 -15.05
N GLY A 44 -21.28 18.84 -13.86
CA GLY A 44 -20.47 20.04 -13.68
C GLY A 44 -18.97 19.78 -13.84
N VAL A 45 -18.51 18.58 -13.45
CA VAL A 45 -17.11 18.17 -13.70
C VAL A 45 -16.85 17.99 -15.21
N ASN A 46 -17.77 17.33 -15.93
CA ASN A 46 -17.66 17.18 -17.38
C ASN A 46 -17.74 18.52 -18.10
N ASP A 47 -18.57 19.45 -17.63
CA ASP A 47 -18.68 20.78 -18.19
C ASP A 47 -17.41 21.61 -17.96
N TYR A 48 -16.82 21.53 -16.76
CA TYR A 48 -15.52 22.12 -16.46
C TYR A 48 -14.43 21.58 -17.39
N LEU A 49 -14.33 20.26 -17.55
CA LEU A 49 -13.36 19.63 -18.44
C LEU A 49 -13.53 20.03 -19.92
N ARG A 50 -14.78 20.16 -20.40
CA ARG A 50 -15.04 20.67 -21.76
C ARG A 50 -14.52 22.09 -21.95
N HIS A 51 -14.78 22.97 -20.99
CA HIS A 51 -14.31 24.36 -21.06
C HIS A 51 -12.78 24.45 -20.92
N THR A 52 -12.16 23.58 -20.12
CA THR A 52 -10.69 23.44 -20.07
C THR A 52 -10.14 23.04 -21.44
N ALA A 53 -10.76 22.10 -22.15
CA ALA A 53 -10.34 21.71 -23.49
C ALA A 53 -10.49 22.84 -24.52
N ILE A 54 -11.52 23.69 -24.40
CA ILE A 54 -11.69 24.87 -25.25
C ILE A 54 -10.57 25.89 -24.99
N ILE A 55 -10.30 26.21 -23.72
CA ILE A 55 -9.19 27.11 -23.34
C ILE A 55 -7.85 26.54 -23.84
N GLN A 56 -7.62 25.23 -23.66
CA GLN A 56 -6.40 24.59 -24.12
C GLN A 56 -6.23 24.69 -25.64
N ARG A 57 -7.31 24.51 -26.41
CA ARG A 57 -7.29 24.65 -27.87
C ARG A 57 -7.02 26.09 -28.29
N ASP A 58 -7.68 27.06 -27.66
CA ASP A 58 -7.66 28.46 -28.08
C ASP A 58 -6.34 29.19 -27.69
N PHE A 59 -5.59 28.62 -26.75
CA PHE A 59 -4.31 29.17 -26.26
C PHE A 59 -3.16 28.15 -26.30
N ILE A 60 -3.25 27.13 -27.16
CA ILE A 60 -2.26 26.04 -27.25
C ILE A 60 -0.84 26.55 -27.56
N ASP A 61 -0.75 27.64 -28.32
CA ASP A 61 0.47 28.34 -28.70
C ASP A 61 1.14 29.04 -27.50
N LEU A 62 0.34 29.53 -26.55
CA LEU A 62 0.85 30.17 -25.33
C LEU A 62 1.23 29.15 -24.25
N ALA A 63 0.57 28.00 -24.22
CA ALA A 63 0.94 26.90 -23.32
C ALA A 63 2.35 26.35 -23.63
N GLY A 64 2.73 26.31 -24.92
CA GLY A 64 4.07 25.90 -25.38
C GLY A 64 5.15 26.98 -25.19
N ALA A 65 4.81 28.26 -25.35
CA ALA A 65 5.77 29.37 -25.19
C ALA A 65 6.29 29.52 -23.73
N ALA A 66 5.47 29.15 -22.74
CA ALA A 66 5.86 29.12 -21.33
C ALA A 66 6.91 28.02 -21.01
N SER A 67 6.95 26.94 -21.81
CA SER A 67 7.99 25.91 -21.72
C SER A 67 9.29 26.28 -22.46
N GLU A 68 9.22 27.01 -23.57
CA GLU A 68 10.40 27.38 -24.38
C GLU A 68 11.18 28.57 -23.80
N GLN A 69 10.52 29.53 -23.12
CA GLN A 69 11.21 30.64 -22.45
C GLN A 69 12.12 30.20 -21.29
N LYS A 70 11.99 28.98 -20.77
CA LYS A 70 12.92 28.40 -19.79
C LYS A 70 14.25 27.92 -20.39
N GLN A 71 14.35 27.70 -21.70
CA GLN A 71 15.56 27.17 -22.33
C GLN A 71 16.48 28.25 -22.96
N ASN A 72 15.95 29.42 -23.34
CA ASN A 72 16.72 30.44 -24.10
C ASN A 72 17.25 31.63 -23.27
N GLY A 73 17.22 31.56 -21.93
CA GLY A 73 17.61 32.67 -21.04
C GLY A 73 19.04 32.62 -20.46
N ALA A 74 19.90 31.70 -20.92
CA ALA A 74 21.26 31.56 -20.38
C ALA A 74 22.33 31.97 -21.42
N SER A 75 22.55 33.27 -21.59
CA SER A 75 23.90 33.81 -21.80
C SER A 75 23.95 35.33 -21.60
N GLU A 76 24.99 35.77 -20.89
CA GLU A 76 25.58 37.12 -20.83
C GLU A 76 24.91 38.20 -19.94
N ASN A 77 25.28 38.25 -18.66
CA ASN A 77 26.33 39.17 -18.18
C ASN A 77 26.54 39.06 -16.67
N GLY A 78 27.81 39.14 -16.25
CA GLY A 78 28.26 38.86 -14.90
C GLY A 78 27.70 39.78 -13.82
N SER A 79 27.29 39.16 -12.72
CA SER A 79 27.41 39.67 -11.36
C SER A 79 27.43 38.45 -10.45
N GLN A 80 28.47 38.35 -9.61
CA GLN A 80 28.53 37.34 -8.56
C GLN A 80 27.37 37.55 -7.62
N ASP A 81 26.37 36.69 -7.70
CA ASP A 81 25.43 36.46 -6.62
C ASP A 81 25.35 34.95 -6.40
N ASN A 82 25.74 34.51 -5.20
CA ASN A 82 25.66 33.11 -4.77
C ASN A 82 24.20 32.74 -4.47
N GLY A 83 23.34 32.91 -5.47
CA GLY A 83 21.94 32.53 -5.43
C GLY A 83 21.82 31.03 -5.62
N VAL A 84 21.41 30.34 -4.57
CA VAL A 84 21.03 28.93 -4.59
C VAL A 84 20.08 28.69 -5.76
N VAL A 85 20.55 27.98 -6.79
CA VAL A 85 19.73 27.54 -7.91
C VAL A 85 18.73 26.51 -7.35
N GLY A 86 17.51 26.97 -7.07
CA GLY A 86 16.42 26.08 -6.65
C GLY A 86 16.12 25.04 -7.73
N PRO A 87 15.76 23.80 -7.36
CA PRO A 87 15.53 22.73 -8.32
C PRO A 87 14.45 23.11 -9.34
N GLN A 88 14.76 22.92 -10.63
CA GLN A 88 13.82 23.15 -11.71
C GLN A 88 12.72 22.08 -11.71
N GLY A 89 11.60 22.37 -11.04
CA GLY A 89 10.40 21.54 -11.00
C GLY A 89 9.54 21.93 -9.80
N SER A 90 8.23 22.11 -9.98
CA SER A 90 7.35 22.35 -8.83
C SER A 90 7.24 21.03 -8.04
N GLN A 91 7.82 21.00 -6.84
CA GLN A 91 7.72 19.85 -5.95
C GLN A 91 6.39 19.90 -5.20
N PHE A 92 5.64 18.81 -5.24
CA PHE A 92 4.45 18.62 -4.41
C PHE A 92 4.87 17.95 -3.10
N LEU A 93 4.86 18.72 -2.00
CA LEU A 93 5.30 18.25 -0.69
C LEU A 93 4.09 17.87 0.18
N THR A 94 4.19 16.76 0.89
CA THR A 94 3.21 16.33 1.92
C THR A 94 3.91 16.15 3.26
N LEU A 95 3.37 16.77 4.31
CA LEU A 95 3.88 16.65 5.68
C LEU A 95 2.81 16.01 6.56
N LEU A 96 3.17 14.91 7.22
CA LEU A 96 2.30 14.21 8.17
C LEU A 96 3.09 13.88 9.45
N PRO A 97 2.49 14.03 10.64
CA PRO A 97 3.14 13.60 11.87
C PRO A 97 3.38 12.09 11.88
N LEU A 98 4.55 11.67 12.37
CA LEU A 98 5.02 10.29 12.31
C LEU A 98 4.03 9.26 12.89
N GLN A 99 3.29 9.61 13.94
CA GLN A 99 2.33 8.69 14.57
C GLN A 99 1.13 8.32 13.69
N HIS A 100 0.91 9.03 12.59
CA HIS A 100 -0.13 8.74 11.60
C HIS A 100 0.39 7.96 10.39
N THR A 101 1.65 7.53 10.41
CA THR A 101 2.25 6.78 9.30
C THR A 101 2.79 5.43 9.75
N LYS A 102 2.87 4.51 8.79
CA LYS A 102 3.54 3.21 8.90
C LYS A 102 4.33 2.97 7.62
N ILE A 103 5.38 2.17 7.72
CA ILE A 103 6.07 1.62 6.56
C ILE A 103 5.52 0.21 6.34
N ILE A 104 5.07 -0.06 5.12
CA ILE A 104 4.65 -1.40 4.72
C ILE A 104 5.48 -1.91 3.55
N HIS A 105 5.88 -3.17 3.62
CA HIS A 105 6.66 -3.86 2.61
C HIS A 105 5.80 -4.92 1.95
N LEU A 106 5.34 -4.65 0.74
CA LEU A 106 4.43 -5.48 -0.02
C LEU A 106 5.21 -6.46 -0.87
N ILE A 107 4.91 -7.75 -0.73
CA ILE A 107 5.62 -8.84 -1.39
C ILE A 107 4.59 -9.73 -2.08
N ARG A 108 4.75 -9.98 -3.38
CA ARG A 108 4.02 -11.06 -4.06
C ARG A 108 4.70 -12.39 -3.75
N HIS A 109 3.92 -13.45 -3.52
CA HIS A 109 4.48 -14.79 -3.35
C HIS A 109 5.42 -15.19 -4.51
N GLY A 110 6.37 -16.08 -4.21
CA GLY A 110 7.25 -16.69 -5.21
C GLY A 110 6.48 -17.54 -6.22
N GLU A 111 7.14 -18.00 -7.28
CA GLU A 111 6.52 -18.84 -8.28
C GLU A 111 5.89 -20.08 -7.64
N GLY A 112 4.58 -20.25 -7.83
CA GLY A 112 3.84 -21.44 -7.43
C GLY A 112 3.53 -22.33 -8.62
N PHE A 113 3.18 -23.59 -8.34
CA PHE A 113 2.80 -24.55 -9.38
C PHE A 113 1.66 -24.05 -10.29
N HIS A 114 0.72 -23.25 -9.74
CA HIS A 114 -0.33 -22.60 -10.54
C HIS A 114 0.22 -21.57 -11.55
N ASN A 115 1.36 -20.90 -11.28
CA ASN A 115 1.96 -19.94 -12.21
C ASN A 115 2.50 -20.62 -13.47
N ILE A 116 2.94 -21.87 -13.34
CA ILE A 116 3.42 -22.70 -14.46
C ILE A 116 2.32 -23.60 -15.04
N GLY A 117 1.05 -23.32 -14.73
CA GLY A 117 -0.11 -24.00 -15.33
C GLY A 117 -0.49 -25.34 -14.68
N ILE A 118 0.09 -25.70 -13.53
CA ILE A 118 -0.31 -26.92 -12.81
C ILE A 118 -1.48 -26.60 -11.87
N ALA A 119 -2.65 -27.14 -12.19
CA ALA A 119 -3.84 -27.04 -11.37
C ALA A 119 -3.65 -27.81 -10.05
N ASN A 120 -3.62 -27.09 -8.94
CA ASN A 120 -3.54 -27.64 -7.59
C ASN A 120 -4.37 -26.78 -6.65
N GLU A 121 -5.12 -27.40 -5.75
CA GLU A 121 -5.80 -26.71 -4.66
C GLU A 121 -4.75 -26.16 -3.69
N ASP A 122 -4.87 -24.88 -3.37
CA ASP A 122 -3.92 -24.17 -2.51
C ASP A 122 -2.45 -24.45 -2.88
N ALA A 123 -2.09 -24.05 -4.11
CA ALA A 123 -0.84 -24.45 -4.73
C ALA A 123 0.39 -24.07 -3.89
N HIS A 124 1.34 -25.01 -3.82
CA HIS A 124 2.67 -24.81 -3.24
C HIS A 124 3.56 -23.98 -4.18
N LEU A 125 4.65 -23.44 -3.62
CA LEU A 125 5.81 -22.93 -4.36
C LEU A 125 6.49 -24.05 -5.16
N THR A 126 7.02 -23.67 -6.32
CA THR A 126 7.98 -24.49 -7.06
C THR A 126 9.36 -24.41 -6.40
N GLU A 127 10.30 -25.25 -6.84
CA GLU A 127 11.71 -25.11 -6.44
C GLU A 127 12.28 -23.73 -6.85
N PHE A 128 11.81 -23.17 -7.97
CA PHE A 128 12.19 -21.81 -8.37
C PHE A 128 11.58 -20.75 -7.45
N GLY A 129 10.31 -20.90 -7.04
CA GLY A 129 9.67 -20.03 -6.06
C GLY A 129 10.39 -20.00 -4.71
N TRP A 130 10.87 -21.15 -4.22
CA TRP A 130 11.71 -21.21 -3.03
C TRP A 130 13.04 -20.46 -3.21
N ARG A 131 13.74 -20.66 -4.33
CA ARG A 131 14.97 -19.91 -4.62
C ARG A 131 14.74 -18.40 -4.73
N GLN A 132 13.59 -17.97 -5.24
CA GLN A 132 13.21 -16.56 -5.25
C GLN A 132 13.03 -16.02 -3.82
N ALA A 133 12.37 -16.76 -2.94
CA ALA A 133 12.20 -16.39 -1.54
C ALA A 133 13.54 -16.30 -0.79
N GLU A 134 14.45 -17.26 -1.02
CA GLU A 134 15.81 -17.25 -0.47
C GLU A 134 16.64 -16.05 -0.96
N ALA A 135 16.55 -15.72 -2.25
CA ALA A 135 17.22 -14.56 -2.81
C ALA A 135 16.72 -13.25 -2.18
N LEU A 136 15.40 -13.14 -1.92
CA LEU A 136 14.82 -12.00 -1.22
C LEU A 136 15.23 -11.96 0.25
N ASN A 137 15.35 -13.11 0.95
CA ASN A 137 15.93 -13.17 2.29
C ASN A 137 17.34 -12.56 2.31
N VAL A 138 18.21 -12.98 1.39
CA VAL A 138 19.57 -12.43 1.27
C VAL A 138 19.56 -10.91 1.03
N HIS A 139 18.62 -10.41 0.21
CA HIS A 139 18.46 -8.97 0.01
C HIS A 139 18.06 -8.25 1.30
N ILE A 140 17.05 -8.75 2.02
CA ILE A 140 16.59 -8.16 3.29
C ILE A 140 17.72 -8.11 4.32
N GLN A 141 18.51 -9.18 4.46
CA GLN A 141 19.64 -9.22 5.39
C GLN A 141 20.71 -8.16 5.10
N LYS A 142 20.81 -7.68 3.86
CA LYS A 142 21.76 -6.63 3.45
C LYS A 142 21.18 -5.22 3.46
N THR A 143 19.86 -5.08 3.55
CA THR A 143 19.16 -3.80 3.47
C THR A 143 18.81 -3.29 4.87
N LYS A 144 19.49 -2.22 5.31
CA LYS A 144 19.39 -1.67 6.67
C LYS A 144 17.96 -1.29 7.07
N GLU A 145 17.21 -0.71 6.15
CA GLU A 145 15.84 -0.23 6.37
C GLU A 145 14.89 -1.39 6.72
N LEU A 146 15.16 -2.58 6.18
CA LEU A 146 14.38 -3.80 6.38
C LEU A 146 14.75 -4.55 7.66
N GLN A 147 15.84 -4.18 8.34
CA GLN A 147 16.25 -4.80 9.61
C GLN A 147 15.34 -4.41 10.79
N SER A 148 14.53 -3.37 10.63
CA SER A 148 13.60 -2.86 11.67
C SER A 148 12.18 -3.45 11.58
N LEU A 149 11.98 -4.49 10.76
CA LEU A 149 10.71 -5.19 10.61
C LEU A 149 10.23 -5.76 11.95
N GLN A 150 8.93 -5.62 12.22
CA GLN A 150 8.31 -6.02 13.50
C GLN A 150 7.25 -7.12 13.33
N LEU A 151 6.60 -7.15 12.16
CA LEU A 151 5.48 -8.03 11.89
C LEU A 151 5.52 -8.50 10.43
N VAL A 152 5.30 -9.80 10.22
CA VAL A 152 5.03 -10.40 8.92
C VAL A 152 3.57 -10.83 8.87
N VAL A 153 2.81 -10.26 7.95
CA VAL A 153 1.42 -10.64 7.66
C VAL A 153 1.39 -11.42 6.35
N ALA A 154 0.79 -12.60 6.34
CA ALA A 154 0.70 -13.43 5.15
C ALA A 154 -0.75 -13.86 4.87
N SER A 155 -1.10 -13.95 3.59
CA SER A 155 -2.34 -14.59 3.19
C SER A 155 -2.35 -16.07 3.64
N PRO A 156 -3.51 -16.64 4.02
CA PRO A 156 -3.63 -18.03 4.46
C PRO A 156 -3.48 -19.08 3.33
N LEU A 157 -3.02 -18.68 2.14
CA LEU A 157 -2.69 -19.60 1.06
C LEU A 157 -1.26 -20.12 1.22
N THR A 158 -1.06 -21.39 0.91
CA THR A 158 0.20 -22.11 1.16
C THR A 158 1.38 -21.40 0.49
N ARG A 159 1.29 -21.01 -0.77
CA ARG A 159 2.33 -20.24 -1.48
C ARG A 159 2.77 -18.95 -0.77
N THR A 160 1.86 -18.22 -0.15
CA THR A 160 2.20 -16.99 0.59
C THR A 160 2.83 -17.30 1.94
N LEU A 161 2.36 -18.34 2.62
CA LEU A 161 2.97 -18.81 3.87
C LEU A 161 4.40 -19.32 3.62
N GLU A 162 4.60 -20.13 2.59
CA GLU A 162 5.92 -20.62 2.15
C GLU A 162 6.86 -19.49 1.76
N THR A 163 6.36 -18.50 1.02
CA THR A 163 7.16 -17.31 0.70
C THR A 163 7.53 -16.56 1.98
N ALA A 164 6.59 -16.34 2.90
CA ALA A 164 6.87 -15.66 4.16
C ALA A 164 7.95 -16.37 4.99
N VAL A 165 7.89 -17.71 5.10
CA VAL A 165 8.90 -18.46 5.84
C VAL A 165 10.24 -18.54 5.13
N GLY A 166 10.27 -18.60 3.79
CA GLY A 166 11.52 -18.56 3.02
C GLY A 166 12.20 -17.20 3.09
N VAL A 167 11.41 -16.12 3.04
CA VAL A 167 11.90 -14.74 3.05
C VAL A 167 12.34 -14.29 4.45
N PHE A 168 11.61 -14.67 5.51
CA PHE A 168 11.84 -14.13 6.86
C PHE A 168 12.25 -15.19 7.90
N GLY A 169 12.33 -16.48 7.53
CA GLY A 169 12.78 -17.54 8.42
C GLY A 169 14.27 -17.44 8.78
N ALA A 170 14.65 -18.06 9.89
CA ALA A 170 16.04 -18.14 10.37
C ALA A 170 16.81 -19.34 9.76
N GLY A 171 16.48 -19.71 8.52
CA GLY A 171 17.08 -20.84 7.83
C GLY A 171 16.62 -22.21 8.34
N ARG A 172 17.40 -23.26 8.01
CA ARG A 172 17.05 -24.66 8.36
C ARG A 172 16.96 -24.84 9.87
N TRP A 173 15.83 -25.37 10.33
CA TRP A 173 15.65 -25.74 11.73
C TRP A 173 16.58 -26.88 12.12
N ARG A 174 17.31 -26.70 13.22
CA ARG A 174 18.16 -27.71 13.86
C ARG A 174 17.60 -27.94 15.26
N SER A 175 17.39 -29.20 15.63
CA SER A 175 16.79 -29.57 16.91
C SER A 175 17.50 -28.91 18.10
N GLY A 176 16.73 -28.23 18.96
CA GLY A 176 17.16 -27.93 20.34
C GLY A 176 17.20 -26.46 20.79
N VAL A 177 17.02 -25.45 19.93
CA VAL A 177 17.19 -24.04 20.37
C VAL A 177 16.09 -23.07 19.90
N GLN A 178 15.67 -23.14 18.64
CA GLN A 178 14.71 -22.19 18.07
C GLN A 178 13.33 -22.81 17.87
N PRO A 179 12.23 -22.06 18.05
CA PRO A 179 10.89 -22.51 17.67
C PRO A 179 10.84 -22.87 16.18
N VAL A 180 10.02 -23.87 15.82
CA VAL A 180 9.78 -24.22 14.42
C VAL A 180 8.83 -23.19 13.82
N LEU A 181 9.20 -22.60 12.69
CA LEU A 181 8.32 -21.72 11.91
C LEU A 181 7.47 -22.53 10.92
N MET A 182 8.13 -23.44 10.19
CA MET A 182 7.50 -24.37 9.26
C MET A 182 8.11 -25.76 9.45
N HIS A 183 7.27 -26.80 9.46
CA HIS A 183 7.74 -28.19 9.44
C HIS A 183 8.27 -28.58 8.06
N GLU A 184 9.02 -29.69 8.02
CA GLU A 184 9.52 -30.25 6.76
C GLU A 184 8.37 -30.57 5.81
N GLN A 185 8.59 -30.25 4.54
CA GLN A 185 7.71 -30.57 3.46
C GLN A 185 8.19 -31.83 2.77
N THR A 186 7.45 -32.92 2.99
CA THR A 186 7.62 -34.16 2.22
C THR A 186 6.85 -34.03 0.92
N GLY A 187 7.56 -34.12 -0.21
CA GLY A 187 6.99 -33.96 -1.54
C GLY A 187 6.12 -35.15 -1.92
N LYS A 188 4.99 -34.86 -2.60
CA LYS A 188 4.56 -35.72 -3.71
C LYS A 188 5.22 -35.12 -4.93
N ASP A 189 5.88 -35.93 -5.75
CA ASP A 189 6.42 -35.47 -7.03
C ASP A 189 5.33 -34.65 -7.76
N HIS A 190 5.69 -33.72 -8.64
CA HIS A 190 4.78 -32.89 -9.47
C HIS A 190 3.77 -31.93 -8.78
N LEU A 191 3.58 -31.92 -7.45
CA LEU A 191 2.62 -31.01 -6.77
C LEU A 191 3.20 -30.17 -5.63
N ARG A 192 4.42 -30.49 -5.17
CA ARG A 192 5.11 -29.82 -4.06
C ARG A 192 6.62 -30.00 -4.20
N ALA A 193 7.38 -28.93 -4.01
CA ALA A 193 8.83 -29.02 -3.88
C ALA A 193 9.20 -29.46 -2.44
N PRO A 194 10.14 -30.41 -2.27
CA PRO A 194 10.63 -30.76 -0.94
C PRO A 194 11.36 -29.55 -0.33
N HIS A 195 11.15 -29.31 0.97
CA HIS A 195 11.82 -28.24 1.70
C HIS A 195 12.03 -28.67 3.16
N ALA A 196 13.22 -28.41 3.70
CA ALA A 196 13.52 -28.74 5.10
C ALA A 196 12.67 -27.89 6.06
N ALA A 197 12.54 -28.32 7.32
CA ALA A 197 11.94 -27.49 8.36
C ALA A 197 12.69 -26.15 8.50
N VAL A 198 11.96 -25.07 8.79
CA VAL A 198 12.48 -23.70 8.90
C VAL A 198 12.33 -23.21 10.32
N ALA A 199 13.39 -22.60 10.87
CA ALA A 199 13.36 -22.02 12.21
C ALA A 199 12.72 -20.63 12.22
N ALA A 200 12.06 -20.29 13.33
CA ALA A 200 11.55 -18.95 13.56
C ALA A 200 12.70 -17.99 13.92
N PRO A 201 12.77 -16.79 13.31
CA PRO A 201 13.67 -15.75 13.77
C PRO A 201 13.28 -15.24 15.16
N GLU A 202 14.24 -14.73 15.91
CA GLU A 202 14.01 -14.15 17.23
C GLU A 202 13.22 -12.84 17.11
N GLY A 203 12.20 -12.65 17.97
CA GLY A 203 11.48 -11.39 18.10
C GLY A 203 10.51 -11.01 16.96
N MET A 204 10.48 -11.75 15.85
CA MET A 204 9.54 -11.48 14.74
C MET A 204 8.23 -12.24 14.92
N ARG A 205 7.10 -11.54 14.76
CA ARG A 205 5.77 -12.16 14.74
C ARG A 205 5.32 -12.47 13.32
N PHE A 206 4.69 -13.62 13.14
CA PHE A 206 4.04 -14.03 11.89
C PHE A 206 2.55 -14.22 12.12
N VAL A 207 1.73 -13.57 11.30
CA VAL A 207 0.27 -13.62 11.41
C VAL A 207 -0.33 -13.94 10.04
N SER A 208 -1.33 -14.82 10.02
CA SER A 208 -2.11 -15.09 8.82
C SER A 208 -3.43 -14.30 8.84
N PHE A 209 -3.78 -13.68 7.70
CA PHE A 209 -4.95 -12.80 7.61
C PHE A 209 -5.73 -12.98 6.30
N GLU A 210 -7.04 -13.21 6.39
CA GLU A 210 -7.92 -13.42 5.22
C GLU A 210 -7.97 -12.21 4.29
N GLY A 211 -7.90 -10.99 4.84
CA GLY A 211 -8.03 -9.76 4.07
C GLY A 211 -6.96 -9.57 2.99
N CYS A 212 -5.80 -10.23 3.11
CA CYS A 212 -4.70 -10.14 2.14
C CYS A 212 -4.63 -11.28 1.10
N ARG A 213 -5.71 -12.04 0.90
CA ARG A 213 -5.83 -13.07 -0.15
C ARG A 213 -5.87 -12.49 -1.56
N GLU A 214 -5.58 -13.33 -2.55
CA GLU A 214 -5.76 -13.04 -3.98
C GLU A 214 -7.18 -12.53 -4.27
N ARG A 215 -7.38 -11.87 -5.40
CA ARG A 215 -8.72 -11.64 -5.95
C ARG A 215 -9.39 -13.00 -6.10
N LEU A 216 -10.46 -13.23 -5.35
CA LEU A 216 -11.11 -14.53 -5.32
C LEU A 216 -11.80 -14.80 -6.66
N GLY A 217 -11.48 -15.92 -7.29
CA GLY A 217 -12.01 -16.31 -8.59
C GLY A 217 -12.40 -17.79 -8.63
N PRO A 218 -12.76 -18.30 -9.81
CA PRO A 218 -13.14 -19.71 -9.97
C PRO A 218 -11.95 -20.68 -9.83
N SER A 219 -10.72 -20.17 -9.79
CA SER A 219 -9.51 -20.97 -9.71
C SER A 219 -9.40 -21.70 -8.38
N MET A 220 -9.36 -23.04 -8.42
CA MET A 220 -9.23 -23.88 -7.22
C MET A 220 -7.94 -23.61 -6.43
N CYS A 221 -6.90 -23.04 -7.06
CA CYS A 221 -5.68 -22.65 -6.35
C CYS A 221 -5.89 -21.51 -5.34
N ASP A 222 -7.00 -20.79 -5.42
CA ASP A 222 -7.33 -19.70 -4.51
C ASP A 222 -8.20 -20.13 -3.34
N ARG A 223 -8.67 -21.38 -3.34
CA ARG A 223 -9.27 -22.03 -2.18
C ARG A 223 -8.17 -22.44 -1.21
N ARG A 224 -8.20 -21.93 0.01
CA ARG A 224 -7.21 -22.30 1.05
C ARG A 224 -7.56 -23.64 1.67
N ARG A 225 -6.54 -24.30 2.21
CA ARG A 225 -6.74 -25.48 3.05
C ARG A 225 -7.35 -25.12 4.40
N ASP A 226 -7.82 -26.15 5.09
CA ASP A 226 -8.29 -26.07 6.47
C ASP A 226 -7.23 -25.44 7.40
N ILE A 227 -7.65 -24.54 8.28
CA ILE A 227 -6.72 -23.89 9.22
C ILE A 227 -6.04 -24.91 10.16
N ARG A 228 -6.73 -25.98 10.57
CA ARG A 228 -6.11 -27.10 11.31
C ARG A 228 -5.00 -27.80 10.52
N HIS A 229 -5.13 -27.88 9.20
CA HIS A 229 -4.07 -28.40 8.34
C HIS A 229 -2.90 -27.40 8.27
N MET A 230 -3.19 -26.12 8.08
CA MET A 230 -2.17 -25.06 8.01
C MET A 230 -1.37 -24.94 9.31
N ARG A 231 -2.03 -24.89 10.48
CA ARG A 231 -1.38 -24.83 11.80
C ARG A 231 -0.40 -25.99 12.04
N ARG A 232 -0.69 -27.19 11.53
CA ARG A 232 0.20 -28.35 11.64
C ARG A 232 1.46 -28.23 10.79
N HIS A 233 1.43 -27.46 9.69
CA HIS A 233 2.59 -27.30 8.81
C HIS A 233 3.37 -26.00 9.11
N PHE A 234 2.68 -24.97 9.62
CA PHE A 234 3.23 -23.66 9.94
C PHE A 234 2.99 -23.31 11.42
N PRO A 235 3.59 -24.05 12.38
CA PRO A 235 3.31 -23.87 13.80
C PRO A 235 3.77 -22.52 14.35
N GLY A 236 4.71 -21.83 13.68
CA GLY A 236 5.17 -20.51 14.09
C GLY A 236 4.35 -19.35 13.53
N ILE A 237 3.28 -19.61 12.77
CA ILE A 237 2.38 -18.59 12.22
C ILE A 237 1.08 -18.56 13.04
N ASP A 238 0.69 -17.37 13.48
CA ASP A 238 -0.55 -17.15 14.21
C ASP A 238 -1.74 -17.07 13.25
N PHE A 239 -2.67 -18.01 13.35
CA PHE A 239 -3.93 -18.04 12.59
C PHE A 239 -5.14 -17.60 13.43
N GLY A 240 -4.92 -16.96 14.58
CA GLY A 240 -5.96 -16.54 15.54
C GLY A 240 -6.94 -15.51 14.99
N LEU A 241 -6.62 -14.84 13.88
CA LEU A 241 -7.49 -13.88 13.20
C LEU A 241 -8.41 -14.51 12.13
N ILE A 242 -8.44 -15.84 12.05
CA ILE A 242 -9.28 -16.57 11.09
C ILE A 242 -10.33 -17.36 11.86
N ASP A 243 -11.59 -16.96 11.68
CA ASP A 243 -12.73 -17.46 12.47
C ASP A 243 -13.11 -18.90 12.08
N CYS A 244 -13.14 -19.21 10.78
CA CYS A 244 -13.60 -20.49 10.26
C CYS A 244 -12.46 -21.43 9.90
N ASN A 245 -12.58 -22.71 10.29
CA ASN A 245 -11.59 -23.72 9.89
C ASN A 245 -11.66 -24.01 8.37
N SER A 246 -12.86 -24.22 7.82
CA SER A 246 -13.09 -24.36 6.38
C SER A 246 -12.96 -23.01 5.67
N ASP A 247 -12.77 -23.06 4.36
CA ASP A 247 -12.76 -21.88 3.50
C ASP A 247 -14.17 -21.53 3.03
N ASP A 248 -14.91 -20.82 3.86
CA ASP A 248 -16.30 -20.44 3.57
C ASP A 248 -16.39 -19.18 2.68
N VAL A 249 -15.25 -18.48 2.49
CA VAL A 249 -15.16 -17.26 1.70
C VAL A 249 -14.96 -17.57 0.21
N TYR A 250 -14.30 -18.69 -0.11
CA TYR A 250 -14.11 -19.12 -1.48
C TYR A 250 -15.42 -19.61 -2.10
N ASP A 251 -15.90 -18.89 -3.12
CA ASP A 251 -17.03 -19.30 -3.94
C ASP A 251 -16.65 -19.26 -5.43
N LYS A 252 -16.52 -20.44 -6.03
CA LYS A 252 -16.19 -20.59 -7.46
C LYS A 252 -17.26 -20.01 -8.40
N HIS A 253 -18.50 -19.86 -7.92
CA HIS A 253 -19.64 -19.36 -8.71
C HIS A 253 -19.83 -17.85 -8.60
N HIS A 254 -19.24 -17.22 -7.59
CA HIS A 254 -19.32 -15.78 -7.37
C HIS A 254 -17.91 -15.17 -7.27
N PRO A 255 -17.20 -15.02 -8.41
CA PRO A 255 -15.90 -14.35 -8.43
C PRO A 255 -15.99 -12.93 -7.88
N GLU A 256 -14.96 -12.53 -7.15
CA GLU A 256 -14.81 -11.19 -6.61
C GLU A 256 -14.67 -10.16 -7.74
N THR A 257 -15.49 -9.12 -7.68
CA THR A 257 -15.43 -8.00 -8.63
C THR A 257 -14.21 -7.13 -8.34
N GLU A 258 -13.76 -6.35 -9.32
CA GLU A 258 -12.65 -5.40 -9.13
C GLU A 258 -12.94 -4.39 -8.01
N HIS A 259 -14.18 -3.90 -7.95
CA HIS A 259 -14.61 -3.02 -6.87
C HIS A 259 -14.54 -3.71 -5.50
N ALA A 260 -14.97 -4.97 -5.40
CA ALA A 260 -14.95 -5.71 -4.14
C ALA A 260 -13.51 -5.93 -3.63
N VAL A 261 -12.57 -6.32 -4.50
CA VAL A 261 -11.16 -6.49 -4.10
C VAL A 261 -10.51 -5.14 -3.72
N GLN A 262 -10.88 -4.04 -4.38
CA GLN A 262 -10.44 -2.69 -3.98
C GLN A 262 -10.95 -2.32 -2.58
N GLN A 263 -12.23 -2.56 -2.28
CA GLN A 263 -12.80 -2.29 -0.96
C GLN A 263 -12.16 -3.15 0.12
N ARG A 264 -11.98 -4.45 -0.15
CA ARG A 264 -11.28 -5.37 0.77
C ARG A 264 -9.84 -4.93 1.01
N GLY A 265 -9.13 -4.50 -0.03
CA GLY A 265 -7.79 -3.93 0.06
C GLY A 265 -7.74 -2.68 0.97
N LYS A 266 -8.72 -1.77 0.85
CA LYS A 266 -8.83 -0.60 1.73
C LYS A 266 -9.09 -0.98 3.18
N LEU A 267 -10.01 -1.92 3.44
CA LEU A 267 -10.26 -2.44 4.79
C LEU A 267 -9.01 -3.12 5.38
N PHE A 268 -8.26 -3.84 4.55
CA PHE A 268 -6.99 -4.44 4.96
C PHE A 268 -5.93 -3.39 5.32
N LEU A 269 -5.79 -2.32 4.53
CA LEU A 269 -4.88 -1.21 4.87
C LEU A 269 -5.32 -0.50 6.17
N GLN A 270 -6.63 -0.32 6.39
CA GLN A 270 -7.15 0.22 7.66
C GLN A 270 -6.81 -0.68 8.84
N TRP A 271 -6.92 -2.01 8.68
CA TRP A 271 -6.50 -2.97 9.69
C TRP A 271 -4.99 -2.88 9.97
N LEU A 272 -4.14 -2.81 8.93
CA LEU A 272 -2.70 -2.59 9.10
C LEU A 272 -2.41 -1.28 9.86
N MET A 273 -3.16 -0.21 9.57
CA MET A 273 -3.05 1.04 10.31
C MET A 273 -3.46 0.89 11.78
N SER A 274 -4.35 -0.04 12.13
CA SER A 274 -4.75 -0.28 13.52
C SER A 274 -3.73 -1.08 14.33
N CYS A 275 -2.81 -1.81 13.68
CA CYS A 275 -1.74 -2.55 14.35
C CYS A 275 -0.82 -1.61 15.14
N SER A 276 -0.22 -2.11 16.21
CA SER A 276 0.76 -1.35 17.02
C SER A 276 2.09 -1.14 16.28
N GLU A 277 2.43 -2.07 15.40
CA GLU A 277 3.69 -2.15 14.67
C GLU A 277 3.76 -1.07 13.59
N THR A 278 4.90 -0.42 13.46
CA THR A 278 5.12 0.69 12.52
C THR A 278 5.85 0.26 11.26
N ASN A 279 6.51 -0.91 11.28
CA ASN A 279 7.20 -1.49 10.14
C ASN A 279 6.73 -2.94 9.90
N ILE A 280 5.98 -3.15 8.82
CA ILE A 280 5.21 -4.38 8.58
C ILE A 280 5.52 -4.94 7.19
N ALA A 281 5.85 -6.22 7.09
CA ALA A 281 5.89 -6.94 5.84
C ALA A 281 4.53 -7.62 5.54
N VAL A 282 4.10 -7.58 4.29
CA VAL A 282 2.87 -8.21 3.81
C VAL A 282 3.21 -9.13 2.63
N VAL A 283 2.98 -10.43 2.79
CA VAL A 283 3.15 -11.43 1.73
C VAL A 283 1.78 -11.82 1.17
N SER A 284 1.53 -11.43 -0.07
CA SER A 284 0.22 -11.49 -0.72
C SER A 284 0.36 -11.91 -2.19
N HIS A 285 -0.59 -11.52 -3.03
CA HIS A 285 -0.80 -12.00 -4.39
C HIS A 285 -0.94 -10.84 -5.37
N CYS A 286 -0.78 -11.12 -6.66
CA CYS A 286 -0.69 -10.08 -7.67
C CYS A 286 -1.97 -9.26 -7.78
N GLY A 287 -3.13 -9.92 -7.86
CA GLY A 287 -4.41 -9.25 -8.06
C GLY A 287 -4.75 -8.33 -6.90
N LEU A 288 -4.68 -8.80 -5.64
CA LEU A 288 -4.93 -7.91 -4.51
C LEU A 288 -3.99 -6.71 -4.50
N LEU A 289 -2.68 -6.93 -4.61
CA LEU A 289 -1.70 -5.85 -4.54
C LEU A 289 -1.93 -4.81 -5.65
N PHE A 290 -2.18 -5.28 -6.88
CA PHE A 290 -2.49 -4.42 -8.02
C PHE A 290 -3.75 -3.58 -7.80
N TYR A 291 -4.90 -4.21 -7.53
CA TYR A 291 -6.16 -3.47 -7.39
C TYR A 291 -6.17 -2.56 -6.14
N MET A 292 -5.56 -3.01 -5.05
CA MET A 292 -5.42 -2.22 -3.83
C MET A 292 -4.60 -0.94 -4.09
N LEU A 293 -3.41 -1.06 -4.68
CA LEU A 293 -2.54 0.09 -4.94
C LEU A 293 -3.07 1.00 -6.05
N ALA A 294 -3.73 0.43 -7.06
CA ALA A 294 -4.40 1.20 -8.13
C ALA A 294 -5.51 2.13 -7.62
N SER A 295 -5.95 1.97 -6.37
CA SER A 295 -6.91 2.87 -5.71
C SER A 295 -6.28 4.17 -5.19
N PHE A 296 -4.96 4.35 -5.33
CA PHE A 296 -4.20 5.47 -4.75
C PHE A 296 -3.29 6.13 -5.79
N GLY A 297 -2.82 7.35 -5.51
CA GLY A 297 -1.79 8.02 -6.30
C GLY A 297 -2.28 8.62 -7.62
N HIS A 298 -3.57 8.91 -7.73
CA HIS A 298 -4.14 9.58 -8.92
C HIS A 298 -3.70 11.05 -9.03
N GLU A 299 -3.35 11.64 -7.89
CA GLU A 299 -2.86 13.00 -7.72
C GLU A 299 -1.32 13.09 -7.78
N CYS A 300 -0.63 11.95 -7.83
CA CYS A 300 0.83 11.91 -7.86
C CYS A 300 1.39 12.12 -9.27
N GLY A 301 2.66 12.52 -9.36
CA GLY A 301 3.39 12.55 -10.63
C GLY A 301 3.52 11.15 -11.24
N GLU A 302 3.75 11.12 -12.55
CA GLU A 302 3.75 9.90 -13.38
C GLU A 302 4.64 8.79 -12.83
N ASP A 303 5.86 9.10 -12.36
CA ASP A 303 6.77 8.09 -11.81
C ASP A 303 6.21 7.36 -10.56
N ILE A 304 5.59 8.11 -9.65
CA ILE A 304 4.97 7.55 -8.43
C ILE A 304 3.72 6.75 -8.80
N GLN A 305 2.91 7.28 -9.71
CA GLN A 305 1.71 6.61 -10.19
C GLN A 305 2.07 5.28 -10.86
N ASN A 306 3.05 5.28 -11.77
CA ASN A 306 3.54 4.08 -12.44
C ASN A 306 4.10 3.05 -11.44
N TYR A 307 4.81 3.50 -10.40
CA TYR A 307 5.29 2.61 -9.34
C TYR A 307 4.16 1.89 -8.59
N LEU A 308 3.07 2.61 -8.28
CA LEU A 308 1.92 2.07 -7.57
C LEU A 308 1.05 1.18 -8.47
N HIS A 309 0.89 1.54 -9.74
CA HIS A 309 -0.08 0.91 -10.65
C HIS A 309 0.52 -0.24 -11.46
N LYS A 310 1.83 -0.47 -11.42
CA LYS A 310 2.47 -1.62 -12.07
C LYS A 310 2.14 -2.93 -11.34
N GLY A 311 1.85 -4.01 -12.07
CA GLY A 311 1.73 -5.37 -11.51
C GLY A 311 3.03 -5.86 -10.86
N PHE A 312 2.93 -6.82 -9.93
CA PHE A 312 4.08 -7.37 -9.20
C PHE A 312 4.64 -8.62 -9.88
N ASP A 313 5.95 -8.74 -9.99
CA ASP A 313 6.63 -9.99 -10.31
C ASP A 313 6.69 -10.93 -9.08
N ASN A 314 6.89 -12.23 -9.30
CA ASN A 314 6.99 -13.20 -8.19
C ASN A 314 8.18 -12.86 -7.27
N CYS A 315 7.95 -12.84 -5.96
CA CYS A 315 8.90 -12.36 -4.94
C CYS A 315 9.39 -10.91 -5.14
N GLU A 316 8.68 -10.08 -5.90
CA GLU A 316 8.97 -8.64 -5.92
C GLU A 316 8.57 -8.02 -4.58
N LEU A 317 9.45 -7.19 -4.01
CA LEU A 317 9.21 -6.38 -2.81
C LEU A 317 9.10 -4.90 -3.19
N ARG A 318 8.02 -4.25 -2.77
CA ARG A 318 7.85 -2.79 -2.84
C ARG A 318 7.55 -2.22 -1.47
N SER A 319 8.23 -1.12 -1.12
CA SER A 319 8.04 -0.45 0.16
C SER A 319 7.27 0.84 -0.05
N VAL A 320 6.23 1.07 0.74
CA VAL A 320 5.43 2.31 0.68
C VAL A 320 5.13 2.83 2.08
N VAL A 321 4.86 4.13 2.17
CA VAL A 321 4.36 4.74 3.41
C VAL A 321 2.85 4.70 3.38
N LEU A 322 2.26 4.03 4.36
CA LEU A 322 0.82 4.05 4.63
C LEU A 322 0.52 5.18 5.61
N ALA A 323 -0.44 6.04 5.28
CA ALA A 323 -0.74 7.22 6.06
C ALA A 323 -2.24 7.35 6.34
N ASP A 324 -2.58 7.74 7.57
CA ASP A 324 -3.94 8.06 8.00
C ASP A 324 -4.11 9.57 8.14
N THR A 325 -4.84 10.17 7.21
CA THR A 325 -5.10 11.62 7.17
C THR A 325 -6.41 12.02 7.83
N SER A 326 -7.15 11.08 8.44
CA SER A 326 -8.45 11.35 9.07
C SER A 326 -8.35 12.13 10.40
N GLY A 327 -7.16 12.16 11.02
CA GLY A 327 -6.92 12.86 12.28
C GLY A 327 -7.31 12.09 13.54
N MET A 328 -7.53 10.77 13.46
CA MET A 328 -7.75 9.93 14.65
C MET A 328 -6.60 10.06 15.64
N HIS A 329 -6.90 10.41 16.90
CA HIS A 329 -5.88 10.64 17.92
C HIS A 329 -5.03 9.38 18.15
N ARG A 330 -3.72 9.51 17.93
CA ARG A 330 -2.70 8.49 18.22
C ARG A 330 -1.63 9.11 19.11
N PRO A 331 -1.12 8.38 20.14
CA PRO A 331 0.00 8.85 20.94
C PRO A 331 1.20 9.17 20.03
N ASN A 332 1.84 10.31 20.22
CA ASN A 332 3.06 10.67 19.50
C ASN A 332 4.28 10.27 20.34
N PRO A 333 4.94 9.13 20.07
CA PRO A 333 6.04 8.64 20.89
C PRO A 333 7.30 9.51 20.79
N THR A 334 7.40 10.33 19.75
CA THR A 334 8.52 11.24 19.51
C THR A 334 8.26 12.67 19.97
N TRP A 335 7.05 12.98 20.42
CA TRP A 335 6.74 14.31 20.90
C TRP A 335 7.42 14.57 22.24
N PHE A 336 8.25 15.61 22.26
CA PHE A 336 8.87 16.11 23.47
C PHE A 336 8.39 17.54 23.69
N PRO A 337 7.79 17.87 24.86
CA PRO A 337 7.17 19.17 25.09
C PRO A 337 8.15 20.36 25.00
N GLY A 338 9.44 20.12 25.29
CA GLY A 338 10.42 21.20 25.44
C GLY A 338 10.02 22.24 26.51
N GLY A 339 10.67 23.40 26.48
CA GLY A 339 10.32 24.56 27.33
C GLY A 339 10.40 24.31 28.84
N ARG A 340 9.78 25.18 29.66
CA ARG A 340 9.78 25.02 31.13
C ARG A 340 9.00 23.79 31.62
N MET A 341 8.12 23.23 30.77
CA MET A 341 7.34 22.03 31.09
C MET A 341 8.19 20.75 31.10
N CYS A 342 9.30 20.69 30.36
CA CYS A 342 10.20 19.53 30.41
C CYS A 342 11.06 19.46 31.69
N LEU A 343 11.17 20.56 32.44
CA LEU A 343 11.95 20.63 33.68
C LEU A 343 11.09 20.50 34.96
N SER A 344 9.76 20.48 34.83
CA SER A 344 8.84 20.49 35.99
C SER A 344 8.36 19.10 36.44
N ASN A 345 8.73 18.01 35.77
CA ASN A 345 8.25 16.67 36.11
C ASN A 345 9.37 15.68 36.47
N GLY A 346 9.91 15.84 37.68
CA GLY A 346 10.49 14.75 38.45
C GLY A 346 9.47 13.99 39.32
N SER A 347 8.17 14.29 39.21
CA SER A 347 7.13 13.59 39.97
C SER A 347 5.75 13.75 39.31
N ALA A 348 5.42 12.87 38.37
CA ALA A 348 4.04 12.67 37.93
C ALA A 348 3.88 11.28 37.31
N ASN A 349 3.79 10.26 38.17
CA ASN A 349 3.02 9.05 37.84
C ASN A 349 1.55 9.46 37.67
N GLY A 350 1.20 9.91 36.46
CA GLY A 350 -0.15 10.27 36.08
C GLY A 350 -0.89 9.07 35.50
N SER A 351 -1.63 8.39 36.36
CA SER A 351 -2.67 7.41 36.03
C SER A 351 -3.53 7.88 34.84
N VAL A 352 -3.40 7.21 33.70
CA VAL A 352 -4.41 7.26 32.64
C VAL A 352 -5.52 6.29 33.07
N ARG A 353 -6.57 6.84 33.69
CA ARG A 353 -7.83 6.12 33.89
C ARG A 353 -8.36 5.70 32.52
N GLY A 354 -8.35 4.39 32.26
CA GLY A 354 -9.00 3.80 31.11
C GLY A 354 -10.51 3.97 31.18
N THR A 355 -11.10 4.61 30.17
CA THR A 355 -12.49 4.39 29.80
C THR A 355 -12.52 3.22 28.81
N LYS A 356 -12.78 2.03 29.34
CA LYS A 356 -13.21 0.88 28.54
C LYS A 356 -14.58 1.20 27.96
N THR A 357 -14.67 1.42 26.65
CA THR A 357 -15.84 1.07 25.84
C THR A 357 -15.36 0.61 24.47
N ALA A 358 -15.11 -0.69 24.35
CA ALA A 358 -15.06 -1.33 23.03
C ALA A 358 -16.48 -1.32 22.43
N PRO A 359 -16.65 -1.05 21.12
CA PRO A 359 -17.94 -1.24 20.47
C PRO A 359 -18.29 -2.74 20.41
N PRO A 360 -19.56 -3.14 20.58
CA PRO A 360 -19.95 -4.53 20.49
C PRO A 360 -19.81 -5.01 19.04
N ILE A 361 -19.02 -6.07 18.84
CA ILE A 361 -19.04 -6.88 17.62
C ILE A 361 -20.37 -7.64 17.65
N ALA A 362 -21.21 -7.39 16.65
CA ALA A 362 -22.46 -8.11 16.48
C ALA A 362 -22.16 -9.57 16.11
N ASN A 363 -22.44 -10.49 17.04
CA ASN A 363 -22.51 -11.91 16.74
C ASN A 363 -23.72 -12.17 15.84
N SER A 364 -23.50 -12.37 14.54
CA SER A 364 -24.46 -13.06 13.69
C SER A 364 -24.26 -14.56 13.85
N SER A 365 -25.07 -15.17 14.72
CA SER A 365 -25.26 -16.62 14.77
C SER A 365 -25.90 -17.09 13.45
N CYS A 366 -25.18 -17.92 12.69
CA CYS A 366 -25.81 -18.75 11.67
C CYS A 366 -26.62 -19.87 12.35
N PRO A 367 -27.90 -20.06 12.02
CA PRO A 367 -28.62 -21.28 12.35
C PRO A 367 -28.16 -22.44 11.46
N LEU A 368 -28.29 -23.65 12.01
CA LEU A 368 -27.99 -24.96 11.43
C LEU A 368 -28.54 -25.18 10.02
#